data_AF-A0A0N7MLR0-F1
#
_entry.id   AF-A0A0N7MLR0-F1
#
_cell.length_a   1.000
_cell.length_b   1.000
_cell.length_c   1.000
_cell.angle_alpha   90.00
_cell.angle_beta   90.00
_cell.angle_gamma   90.00
#
_symmetry.space_group_name_H-M   'P 1'
#
loop_
_entity.id
_entity.type
_entity.pdbx_description
1 polymer ?
#
loop_
_entity_poly.entity_id
_entity_poly.type
_entity_poly.pdbx_seq_one_letter_code
_entity_poly.pdbx_strand_id
1 'polypeptide(L)'
;MSDIVEPDFIENDHSQSPAWGGSNATPDLGDYNIDFTARAGESTRGTLDEPVSQTLKRDVLRINTRLKQVVYPHFPLQARNAEALDSPDNGCTDLWAPLVFTILYAVALSRTSDRFSGSFVLSWTAIIAMALHLTVTRSESVSNGPVLTYVSSAGYCLFPQVLNAVLSAVLFPLATAAIPSQAWKVRVLVLLRLFSFATCSFWACRSSFKATAASGRTERFPLLLLQLTLGWACMVT
;
A
#
# COMPACT_ATOMS: atom_id res chain seq x y z
N MET A 1 -40.71 34.34 -22.55
CA MET A 1 -39.32 33.86 -22.39
C MET A 1 -39.25 33.18 -21.05
N SER A 2 -39.46 31.88 -21.05
CA SER A 2 -39.45 30.99 -19.89
C SER A 2 -39.03 29.63 -20.42
N ASP A 3 -37.72 29.39 -20.38
CA ASP A 3 -37.10 28.13 -20.78
C ASP A 3 -37.46 27.07 -19.74
N ILE A 4 -38.43 26.22 -20.09
CA ILE A 4 -38.69 24.97 -19.38
C ILE A 4 -37.73 23.94 -19.98
N VAL A 5 -36.72 23.58 -19.19
CA VAL A 5 -35.78 22.49 -19.49
C VAL A 5 -36.48 21.17 -19.18
N GLU A 6 -36.72 20.39 -20.22
CA GLU A 6 -37.28 19.04 -20.16
C GLU A 6 -36.16 18.06 -19.74
N PRO A 7 -36.35 17.24 -18.70
CA PRO A 7 -35.33 16.26 -18.31
C PRO A 7 -35.39 15.04 -19.24
N ASP A 8 -34.30 14.82 -19.99
CA ASP A 8 -34.07 13.61 -20.78
C ASP A 8 -34.14 12.36 -19.88
N PHE A 9 -35.25 11.63 -19.96
CA PHE A 9 -35.38 10.29 -19.40
C PHE A 9 -34.51 9.35 -20.24
N ILE A 10 -33.46 8.79 -19.62
CA ILE A 10 -32.69 7.69 -20.20
C ILE A 10 -33.56 6.42 -20.07
N GLU A 11 -34.22 6.06 -21.17
CA GLU A 11 -34.92 4.79 -21.32
C GLU A 11 -33.90 3.65 -21.23
N ASN A 12 -33.98 2.86 -20.17
CA ASN A 12 -33.10 1.72 -19.94
C ASN A 12 -33.62 0.56 -20.82
N ASP A 13 -32.99 0.37 -21.99
CA ASP A 13 -33.33 -0.68 -22.96
C ASP A 13 -33.05 -2.09 -22.37
N HIS A 14 -34.05 -2.64 -21.69
CA HIS A 14 -34.10 -4.03 -21.27
C HIS A 14 -35.03 -4.83 -22.19
N SER A 15 -34.63 -5.10 -23.43
CA SER A 15 -35.19 -6.25 -24.17
C SER A 15 -34.46 -6.58 -25.48
N GLN A 16 -33.34 -7.30 -25.40
CA GLN A 16 -32.89 -8.15 -26.50
C GLN A 16 -32.45 -9.52 -25.98
N SER A 17 -33.42 -10.40 -25.79
CA SER A 17 -33.21 -11.85 -25.76
C SER A 17 -33.44 -12.40 -27.17
N PRO A 18 -32.54 -13.24 -27.72
CA PRO A 18 -32.67 -13.75 -29.08
C PRO A 18 -33.82 -14.75 -29.19
N ALA A 19 -34.64 -14.57 -30.23
CA ALA A 19 -35.77 -15.42 -30.58
C ALA A 19 -35.29 -16.83 -30.99
N TRP A 20 -35.73 -17.84 -30.25
CA TRP A 20 -35.69 -19.24 -30.67
C TRP A 20 -37.11 -19.79 -30.78
N GLY A 21 -37.35 -20.51 -31.89
CA GLY A 21 -38.65 -20.91 -32.40
C GLY A 21 -39.51 -21.73 -31.44
N GLY A 22 -40.82 -21.52 -31.58
CA GLY A 22 -41.84 -22.10 -30.72
C GLY A 22 -42.03 -23.60 -30.90
N SER A 23 -42.10 -24.28 -29.76
CA SER A 23 -42.76 -25.57 -29.59
C SER A 23 -43.59 -25.51 -28.31
N ASN A 24 -44.88 -25.77 -28.46
CA ASN A 24 -45.91 -25.69 -27.42
C ASN A 24 -45.60 -26.64 -26.25
N ALA A 25 -45.38 -26.08 -25.06
CA ALA A 25 -45.50 -26.80 -23.79
C ALA A 25 -46.03 -25.83 -22.73
N THR A 26 -47.25 -26.08 -22.28
CA THR A 26 -47.91 -25.43 -21.13
C THR A 26 -47.08 -25.64 -19.86
N PRO A 27 -46.67 -24.60 -19.12
CA PRO A 27 -46.04 -24.79 -17.82
C PRO A 27 -47.12 -24.94 -16.74
N ASP A 28 -47.00 -26.06 -16.03
CA ASP A 28 -47.71 -26.45 -14.82
C ASP A 28 -47.53 -25.38 -13.73
N LEU A 29 -48.64 -24.84 -13.21
CA LEU A 29 -48.67 -23.90 -12.10
C LEU A 29 -48.59 -24.69 -10.78
N GLY A 30 -47.41 -25.24 -10.52
CA GLY A 30 -47.07 -25.91 -9.27
C GLY A 30 -45.94 -25.17 -8.54
N ASP A 31 -46.29 -24.54 -7.43
CA ASP A 31 -45.41 -24.39 -6.27
C ASP A 31 -44.25 -23.38 -6.38
N TYR A 32 -44.57 -22.08 -6.38
CA TYR A 32 -43.68 -21.05 -5.85
C TYR A 32 -44.43 -20.22 -4.81
N ASN A 33 -44.54 -20.76 -3.60
CA ASN A 33 -44.74 -19.94 -2.41
C ASN A 33 -43.48 -19.09 -2.23
N ILE A 34 -43.48 -17.89 -2.83
CA ILE A 34 -42.47 -16.86 -2.59
C ILE A 34 -42.67 -16.43 -1.14
N ASP A 35 -41.83 -16.97 -0.26
CA ASP A 35 -41.65 -16.50 1.12
C ASP A 35 -41.10 -15.06 1.08
N PHE A 36 -42.02 -14.12 0.90
CA PHE A 36 -41.77 -12.68 0.90
C PHE A 36 -41.35 -12.17 2.30
N THR A 37 -41.45 -13.01 3.33
CA THR A 37 -41.13 -12.67 4.72
C THR A 37 -39.69 -13.01 5.13
N ALA A 38 -38.97 -13.88 4.42
CA ALA A 38 -37.55 -14.16 4.70
C ALA A 38 -36.58 -13.09 4.16
N ARG A 39 -37.00 -12.24 3.22
CA ARG A 39 -36.12 -11.24 2.58
C ARG A 39 -36.12 -9.86 3.26
N ALA A 40 -36.88 -9.70 4.34
CA ALA A 40 -36.88 -8.48 5.18
C ALA A 40 -35.84 -8.50 6.31
N GLY A 41 -35.06 -9.59 6.43
CA GLY A 41 -33.97 -9.72 7.42
C GLY A 41 -32.57 -9.61 6.82
N GLU A 42 -32.44 -9.67 5.49
CA GLU A 42 -31.18 -9.40 4.81
C GLU A 42 -31.07 -7.90 4.61
N SER A 43 -30.82 -7.22 5.73
CA SER A 43 -30.35 -5.85 5.73
C SER A 43 -29.30 -5.75 4.63
N THR A 44 -29.62 -4.95 3.63
CA THR A 44 -28.68 -4.23 2.78
C THR A 44 -27.77 -3.43 3.72
N ARG A 45 -26.86 -4.15 4.38
CA ARG A 45 -25.91 -3.71 5.39
C ARG A 45 -24.77 -3.08 4.61
N GLY A 46 -25.03 -1.88 4.09
CA GLY A 46 -24.04 -1.11 3.37
C GLY A 46 -22.80 -0.85 4.23
N THR A 47 -21.68 -0.59 3.58
CA THR A 47 -20.39 -0.11 4.13
C THR A 47 -20.51 1.07 5.12
N LEU A 48 -21.68 1.71 5.23
CA LEU A 48 -21.90 2.83 6.14
C LEU A 48 -21.99 2.44 7.62
N ASP A 49 -22.33 1.19 7.95
CA ASP A 49 -22.39 0.70 9.35
C ASP A 49 -21.19 -0.17 9.75
N GLU A 50 -20.23 -0.38 8.85
CA GLU A 50 -18.97 -1.03 9.23
C GLU A 50 -18.18 -0.05 10.09
N PRO A 51 -17.86 -0.38 11.36
CA PRO A 51 -17.07 0.51 12.18
C PRO A 51 -15.73 0.75 11.48
N VAL A 52 -15.30 2.01 11.42
CA VAL A 52 -14.04 2.44 10.76
C VAL A 52 -12.85 1.60 11.22
N SER A 53 -12.90 1.07 12.44
CA SER A 53 -11.90 0.16 12.99
C SER A 53 -11.87 -1.23 12.32
N GLN A 54 -13.00 -1.78 11.88
CA GLN A 54 -13.04 -3.04 11.11
C GLN A 54 -12.45 -2.85 9.72
N THR A 55 -12.80 -1.75 9.04
CA THR A 55 -12.21 -1.40 7.74
C THR A 55 -10.70 -1.18 7.87
N LEU A 56 -10.26 -0.38 8.85
CA LEU A 56 -8.84 -0.13 9.07
C LEU A 56 -8.09 -1.37 9.53
N LYS A 57 -8.70 -2.24 10.34
CA LYS A 57 -8.10 -3.53 10.75
C LYS A 57 -7.89 -4.45 9.55
N ARG A 58 -8.87 -4.57 8.65
CA ARG A 58 -8.76 -5.34 7.41
C ARG A 58 -7.64 -4.79 6.52
N ASP A 59 -7.59 -3.48 6.37
CA ASP A 59 -6.62 -2.83 5.50
C ASP A 59 -5.20 -2.93 6.08
N VAL A 60 -5.01 -2.77 7.39
CA VAL A 60 -3.73 -3.03 8.08
C VAL A 60 -3.31 -4.50 7.99
N LEU A 61 -4.26 -5.45 8.05
CA LEU A 61 -3.95 -6.88 7.90
C LEU A 61 -3.46 -7.20 6.48
N ARG A 62 -4.08 -6.60 5.46
CA ARG A 62 -3.64 -6.68 4.05
C ARG A 62 -2.25 -6.09 3.88
N ILE A 63 -2.01 -4.91 4.45
CA ILE A 63 -0.68 -4.24 4.49
C ILE A 63 0.37 -5.15 5.13
N ASN A 64 0.09 -5.74 6.31
CA ASN A 64 1.05 -6.60 7.02
C ASN A 64 1.40 -7.86 6.20
N THR A 65 0.41 -8.44 5.53
CA THR A 65 0.62 -9.66 4.73
C THR A 65 1.47 -9.37 3.50
N ARG A 66 1.17 -8.27 2.77
CA ARG A 66 1.97 -7.82 1.63
C ARG A 66 3.35 -7.32 2.03
N LEU A 67 3.45 -6.62 3.16
CA LEU A 67 4.73 -6.20 3.72
C LEU A 67 5.60 -7.43 4.00
N LYS A 68 5.07 -8.44 4.68
CA LYS A 68 5.80 -9.70 4.91
C LYS A 68 6.24 -10.38 3.61
N GLN A 69 5.43 -10.34 2.57
CA GLN A 69 5.79 -10.90 1.26
C GLN A 69 6.98 -10.15 0.62
N VAL A 70 6.96 -8.82 0.66
CA VAL A 70 8.01 -7.97 0.07
C VAL A 70 9.30 -8.02 0.90
N VAL A 71 9.15 -8.13 2.22
CA VAL A 71 10.25 -8.00 3.19
C VAL A 71 10.89 -9.34 3.57
N TYR A 72 10.11 -10.42 3.63
CA TYR A 72 10.55 -11.77 4.01
C TYR A 72 10.17 -12.80 2.95
N PRO A 73 10.96 -12.92 1.89
CA PRO A 73 10.64 -13.83 0.78
C PRO A 73 10.74 -15.33 1.09
N HIS A 74 11.16 -15.72 2.30
CA HIS A 74 11.34 -17.11 2.73
C HIS A 74 10.21 -17.64 3.61
N PHE A 75 9.13 -16.87 3.83
CA PHE A 75 8.06 -17.31 4.73
C PHE A 75 7.09 -18.30 4.04
N PRO A 76 6.82 -19.49 4.60
CA PRO A 76 5.98 -20.53 3.99
C PRO A 76 4.47 -20.20 3.92
N LEU A 77 4.06 -18.98 4.28
CA LEU A 77 2.68 -18.47 4.10
C LEU A 77 2.34 -18.15 2.63
N GLN A 78 3.29 -18.37 1.71
CA GLN A 78 3.19 -18.10 0.28
C GLN A 78 2.00 -18.82 -0.39
N ALA A 79 1.73 -20.08 -0.04
CA ALA A 79 0.75 -20.91 -0.75
C ALA A 79 -0.71 -20.55 -0.38
N ARG A 80 -1.01 -20.47 0.92
CA ARG A 80 -2.39 -20.34 1.40
C ARG A 80 -3.02 -18.97 1.18
N ASN A 81 -2.22 -17.92 1.04
CA ASN A 81 -2.72 -16.57 0.77
C ASN A 81 -2.74 -16.23 -0.73
N ALA A 82 -1.97 -16.93 -1.56
CA ALA A 82 -1.99 -16.72 -3.02
C ALA A 82 -3.33 -17.17 -3.64
N GLU A 83 -3.91 -18.27 -3.14
CA GLU A 83 -5.21 -18.79 -3.62
C GLU A 83 -6.40 -17.91 -3.20
N ALA A 84 -6.30 -17.17 -2.09
CA ALA A 84 -7.33 -16.21 -1.66
C ALA A 84 -7.17 -14.81 -2.29
N LEU A 85 -6.08 -14.59 -3.03
CA LEU A 85 -5.75 -13.32 -3.70
C LEU A 85 -5.95 -13.37 -5.23
N ASP A 86 -6.40 -14.51 -5.76
CA ASP A 86 -6.74 -14.71 -7.17
C ASP A 86 -8.21 -14.36 -7.47
N SER A 87 -8.74 -13.34 -6.79
CA SER A 87 -9.96 -12.67 -7.26
C SER A 87 -9.53 -11.75 -8.42
N PRO A 88 -10.21 -11.79 -9.58
CA PRO A 88 -9.85 -11.01 -10.77
C PRO A 88 -10.25 -9.52 -10.64
N ASP A 89 -10.01 -8.92 -9.47
CA ASP A 89 -10.16 -7.48 -9.23
C ASP A 89 -8.78 -6.81 -9.24
N ASN A 90 -8.21 -6.81 -10.45
CA ASN A 90 -7.38 -5.77 -11.06
C ASN A 90 -6.59 -4.85 -10.11
N GLY A 91 -5.42 -5.33 -9.66
CA GLY A 91 -4.34 -4.49 -9.12
C GLY A 91 -4.67 -3.83 -7.78
N CYS A 92 -4.37 -4.53 -6.68
CA CYS A 92 -4.49 -4.04 -5.30
C CYS A 92 -3.73 -2.72 -5.08
N THR A 93 -4.39 -1.61 -5.40
CA THR A 93 -3.90 -0.24 -5.36
C THR A 93 -4.10 0.32 -3.96
N ASP A 94 -3.43 -0.30 -2.99
CA ASP A 94 -3.56 0.08 -1.59
C ASP A 94 -2.67 1.31 -1.27
N LEU A 95 -3.11 2.51 -1.67
CA LEU A 95 -2.40 3.77 -1.41
C LEU A 95 -2.33 4.16 0.07
N TRP A 96 -3.14 3.51 0.92
CA TRP A 96 -3.12 3.73 2.36
C TRP A 96 -1.81 3.29 3.01
N ALA A 97 -1.14 2.24 2.51
CA ALA A 97 0.12 1.78 3.10
C ALA A 97 1.27 2.79 2.92
N PRO A 98 1.55 3.26 1.68
CA PRO A 98 2.51 4.35 1.46
C PRO A 98 2.18 5.60 2.29
N LEU A 99 0.90 5.94 2.42
CA LEU A 99 0.46 7.09 3.22
C LEU A 99 0.78 6.92 4.70
N VAL A 100 0.44 5.78 5.30
CA VAL A 100 0.73 5.52 6.73
C VAL A 100 2.24 5.51 6.98
N PHE A 101 3.03 4.92 6.08
CA PHE A 101 4.49 4.86 6.21
C PHE A 101 5.14 6.23 6.08
N THR A 102 4.71 7.07 5.14
CA THR A 102 5.21 8.44 4.98
C THR A 102 4.85 9.33 6.17
N ILE A 103 3.65 9.21 6.73
CA ILE A 103 3.27 9.91 7.96
C ILE A 103 4.14 9.45 9.12
N LEU A 104 4.28 8.14 9.32
CA LEU A 104 5.08 7.60 10.43
C LEU A 104 6.54 8.06 10.34
N TYR A 105 7.10 8.08 9.13
CA TYR A 105 8.44 8.60 8.86
C TYR A 105 8.55 10.11 9.14
N ALA A 106 7.59 10.90 8.67
CA ALA A 106 7.56 12.35 8.92
C ALA A 106 7.39 12.68 10.41
N VAL A 107 6.56 11.94 11.14
CA VAL A 107 6.40 12.08 12.61
C VAL A 107 7.71 11.72 13.32
N ALA A 108 8.40 10.66 12.90
CA ALA A 108 9.68 10.27 13.48
C ALA A 108 10.75 11.37 13.29
N LEU A 109 10.88 11.92 12.07
CA LEU A 109 11.80 13.02 11.76
C LEU A 109 11.41 14.35 12.44
N SER A 110 10.11 14.59 12.61
CA SER A 110 9.62 15.83 13.22
C SER A 110 9.94 15.93 14.71
N ARG A 111 10.27 14.83 15.39
CA ARG A 111 10.71 14.90 16.78
C ARG A 111 12.04 15.62 16.96
N THR A 112 12.85 15.68 15.90
CA THR A 112 14.14 16.38 15.91
C THR A 112 14.09 17.73 15.17
N SER A 113 13.10 17.93 14.31
CA SER A 113 12.98 19.15 13.49
C SER A 113 11.53 19.63 13.39
N ASP A 114 11.29 20.94 13.50
CA ASP A 114 9.94 21.56 13.45
C ASP A 114 9.32 21.58 12.03
N ARG A 115 9.72 20.65 11.16
CA ARG A 115 9.42 20.66 9.72
C ARG A 115 8.70 19.39 9.27
N PHE A 116 7.64 19.02 9.99
CA PHE A 116 6.79 17.86 9.66
C PHE A 116 6.35 17.83 8.19
N SER A 117 5.83 18.95 7.69
CA SER A 117 5.34 19.07 6.30
C SER A 117 6.45 18.83 5.27
N GLY A 118 7.65 19.34 5.54
CA GLY A 118 8.80 19.15 4.64
C GLY A 118 9.23 17.68 4.53
N SER A 119 9.32 16.97 5.66
CA SER A 119 9.66 15.54 5.67
C SER A 119 8.59 14.68 5.01
N PHE A 120 7.32 15.02 5.21
CA PHE A 120 6.20 14.35 4.55
C PHE A 120 6.27 14.51 3.02
N VAL A 121 6.38 15.75 2.53
CA VAL A 121 6.45 16.05 1.08
C VAL A 121 7.69 15.41 0.44
N LEU A 122 8.84 15.46 1.12
CA LEU A 122 10.07 14.81 0.64
C LEU A 122 9.88 13.31 0.46
N SER A 123 9.29 12.64 1.44
CA SER A 123 9.05 11.19 1.38
C SER A 123 8.06 10.80 0.29
N TRP A 124 6.97 11.57 0.13
CA TRP A 124 5.98 11.36 -0.93
C TRP A 124 6.57 11.59 -2.31
N THR A 125 7.34 12.66 -2.49
CA THR A 125 8.01 12.96 -3.75
C THR A 125 8.99 11.85 -4.12
N ALA A 126 9.71 11.30 -3.14
CA ALA A 126 10.60 10.16 -3.37
C ALA A 126 9.83 8.91 -3.83
N ILE A 127 8.69 8.57 -3.21
CA ILE A 127 7.86 7.43 -3.64
C ILE A 127 7.36 7.62 -5.07
N ILE A 128 6.85 8.81 -5.40
CA ILE A 128 6.34 9.12 -6.74
C ILE A 128 7.48 9.07 -7.76
N ALA A 129 8.65 9.63 -7.44
CA ALA A 129 9.83 9.58 -8.32
C ALA A 129 10.28 8.13 -8.56
N MET A 130 10.29 7.29 -7.53
CA MET A 130 10.58 5.86 -7.64
C MET A 130 9.56 5.17 -8.56
N ALA A 131 8.26 5.38 -8.30
CA ALA A 131 7.19 4.77 -9.07
C ALA A 131 7.19 5.22 -10.54
N LEU A 132 7.46 6.50 -10.80
CA LEU A 132 7.58 7.05 -12.14
C LEU A 132 8.77 6.44 -12.89
N HIS A 133 9.93 6.36 -12.24
CA HIS A 133 11.13 5.71 -12.80
C HIS A 133 10.84 4.25 -13.18
N LEU A 134 10.15 3.52 -12.31
CA LEU A 134 9.72 2.15 -12.58
C LEU A 134 8.73 2.05 -13.73
N THR A 135 7.77 2.97 -13.80
CA THR A 135 6.77 3.03 -14.88
C THR A 135 7.44 3.25 -16.23
N VAL A 136 8.37 4.21 -16.32
CA VAL A 136 9.11 4.52 -17.55
C VAL A 136 10.00 3.35 -17.96
N THR A 137 10.70 2.72 -17.00
CA THR A 137 11.64 1.64 -17.27
C THR A 137 10.94 0.35 -17.72
N ARG A 138 9.76 0.03 -17.18
CA ARG A 138 9.01 -1.20 -17.53
C ARG A 138 8.05 -1.05 -18.71
N SER A 139 7.83 0.16 -19.21
CA SER A 139 6.85 0.45 -20.27
C SER A 139 7.09 -0.36 -21.56
N GLU A 140 8.29 -0.87 -21.80
CA GLU A 140 8.61 -1.64 -23.02
C GLU A 140 8.48 -3.17 -22.88
N SER A 141 8.40 -3.73 -21.66
CA SER A 141 8.63 -5.17 -21.45
C SER A 141 7.38 -6.02 -21.19
N VAL A 142 6.46 -5.65 -20.29
CA VAL A 142 5.30 -6.50 -19.92
C VAL A 142 4.21 -5.66 -19.25
N SER A 143 2.98 -5.74 -19.79
CA SER A 143 1.67 -5.39 -19.18
C SER A 143 1.51 -4.00 -18.54
N ASN A 144 0.55 -3.24 -19.06
CA ASN A 144 0.09 -1.92 -18.62
C ASN A 144 -0.57 -1.96 -17.22
N GLY A 145 0.20 -2.26 -16.17
CA GLY A 145 -0.25 -2.05 -14.80
C GLY A 145 -0.43 -0.56 -14.51
N PRO A 146 -1.48 -0.13 -13.77
CA PRO A 146 -1.67 1.27 -13.44
C PRO A 146 -0.48 1.80 -12.62
N VAL A 147 -0.08 3.06 -12.86
CA VAL A 147 1.03 3.76 -12.15
C VAL A 147 0.94 3.60 -10.64
N LEU A 148 -0.29 3.57 -10.13
CA LEU A 148 -0.63 3.41 -8.73
C LEU A 148 -0.11 2.11 -8.11
N THR A 149 -0.02 1.02 -8.88
CA THR A 149 0.59 -0.25 -8.43
C THR A 149 2.08 -0.08 -8.15
N TYR A 150 2.77 0.72 -8.96
CA TYR A 150 4.18 1.05 -8.75
C TYR A 150 4.38 1.97 -7.55
N VAL A 151 3.48 2.94 -7.34
CA VAL A 151 3.46 3.81 -6.14
C VAL A 151 3.29 2.98 -4.87
N SER A 152 2.32 2.07 -4.86
CA SER A 152 2.05 1.18 -3.74
C SER A 152 3.26 0.29 -3.42
N SER A 153 3.81 -0.42 -4.42
CA SER A 153 4.99 -1.28 -4.26
C SER A 153 6.26 -0.53 -3.81
N ALA A 154 6.51 0.67 -4.34
CA ALA A 154 7.61 1.53 -3.91
C ALA A 154 7.44 1.96 -2.45
N GLY A 155 6.21 2.30 -2.03
CA GLY A 155 5.91 2.65 -0.65
C GLY A 155 6.17 1.51 0.34
N TYR A 156 5.87 0.25 -0.02
CA TYR A 156 6.21 -0.91 0.83
C TYR A 156 7.71 -1.10 1.02
N CYS A 157 8.50 -0.78 -0.01
CA CYS A 157 9.96 -0.87 0.06
C CYS A 157 10.59 0.18 1.01
N LEU A 158 9.84 1.22 1.40
CA LEU A 158 10.29 2.21 2.37
C LEU A 158 10.16 1.76 3.83
N PHE A 159 9.42 0.70 4.12
CA PHE A 159 9.23 0.22 5.49
C PHE A 159 10.52 0.05 6.32
N PRO A 160 11.59 -0.58 5.79
CA PRO A 160 12.92 -0.61 6.42
C PRO A 160 13.43 0.76 6.89
N GLN A 161 13.16 1.80 6.10
CA GLN A 161 13.59 3.16 6.40
C GLN A 161 12.74 3.81 7.48
N VAL A 162 11.42 3.58 7.43
CA VAL A 162 10.50 4.06 8.45
C VAL A 162 10.84 3.43 9.79
N LEU A 163 11.15 2.13 9.81
CA LEU A 163 11.58 1.43 11.01
C LEU A 163 12.90 2.01 11.56
N ASN A 164 13.87 2.29 10.70
CA ASN A 164 15.11 2.96 11.11
C ASN A 164 14.86 4.32 11.75
N ALA A 165 13.95 5.13 11.18
CA ALA A 165 13.60 6.45 11.71
C ALA A 165 12.83 6.38 13.04
N VAL A 166 11.94 5.40 13.19
CA VAL A 166 11.24 5.19 14.47
C VAL A 166 12.21 4.66 15.54
N LEU A 167 13.12 3.73 15.18
CA LEU A 167 14.20 3.32 16.06
C LEU A 167 15.07 4.52 16.43
N SER A 168 15.39 5.40 15.49
CA SER A 168 16.22 6.58 15.79
C SER A 168 15.54 7.55 16.74
N ALA A 169 14.24 7.76 16.58
CA ALA A 169 13.45 8.64 17.44
C ALA A 169 13.22 8.08 18.86
N VAL A 170 13.12 6.76 19.03
CA VAL A 170 12.74 6.13 20.31
C VAL A 170 13.93 5.50 21.04
N LEU A 171 14.80 4.79 20.33
CA LEU A 171 15.87 4.00 20.93
C LEU A 171 17.01 4.88 21.46
N PHE A 172 17.25 6.04 20.84
CA PHE A 172 18.33 6.96 21.21
C PHE A 172 18.07 7.70 22.54
N PRO A 173 16.90 8.32 22.77
CA PRO A 173 16.60 8.90 24.08
C PRO A 173 16.55 7.83 25.18
N LEU A 174 16.12 6.61 24.87
CA LEU A 174 16.10 5.50 25.83
C LEU A 174 17.51 4.97 26.15
N ALA A 175 18.35 4.76 25.15
CA ALA A 175 19.73 4.31 25.31
C ALA A 175 20.57 5.36 26.06
N THR A 176 20.30 6.65 25.82
CA THR A 176 20.98 7.72 26.55
C THR A 176 20.53 7.83 28.01
N ALA A 177 19.31 7.40 28.37
CA ALA A 177 18.88 7.33 29.76
C ALA A 177 19.53 6.14 30.52
N ALA A 178 19.86 5.06 29.83
CA ALA A 178 20.41 3.84 30.44
C ALA A 178 21.93 3.89 30.71
N ILE A 179 22.70 4.76 30.04
CA ILE A 179 24.17 4.76 30.09
C ILE A 179 24.71 5.90 30.98
N PRO A 180 25.43 5.59 32.10
CA PRO A 180 25.96 6.60 33.02
C PRO A 180 27.28 7.25 32.59
N SER A 181 28.06 6.67 31.66
CA SER A 181 29.40 7.16 31.30
C SER A 181 29.42 8.10 30.07
N GLN A 182 29.71 9.39 30.30
CA GLN A 182 29.60 10.46 29.29
C GLN A 182 30.50 10.30 28.06
N ALA A 183 31.75 9.81 28.21
CA ALA A 183 32.71 9.75 27.10
C ALA A 183 32.42 8.61 26.10
N TRP A 184 31.91 7.48 26.59
CA TRP A 184 31.58 6.31 25.76
C TRP A 184 30.17 6.41 25.17
N LYS A 185 29.27 7.12 25.85
CA LYS A 185 27.89 7.32 25.43
C LYS A 185 27.78 7.86 24.01
N VAL A 186 28.50 8.94 23.68
CA VAL A 186 28.44 9.55 22.34
C VAL A 186 29.00 8.60 21.27
N ARG A 187 30.13 7.95 21.55
CA ARG A 187 30.77 7.02 20.59
C ARG A 187 29.89 5.81 20.30
N VAL A 188 29.34 5.18 21.34
CA VAL A 188 28.44 4.02 21.22
C VAL A 188 27.14 4.42 20.51
N LEU A 189 26.58 5.59 20.83
CA LEU A 189 25.37 6.10 20.20
C LEU A 189 25.56 6.31 18.69
N VAL A 190 26.68 6.93 18.28
CA VAL A 190 27.01 7.15 16.86
C VAL A 190 27.24 5.80 16.14
N LEU A 191 27.94 4.85 16.76
CA LEU A 191 28.15 3.53 16.18
C LEU A 191 26.83 2.74 16.02
N LEU A 192 25.94 2.79 17.01
CA LEU A 192 24.63 2.16 16.94
C LEU A 192 23.75 2.77 15.84
N ARG A 193 23.86 4.09 15.64
CA ARG A 193 23.19 4.84 14.57
C ARG A 193 23.67 4.40 13.19
N LEU A 194 24.98 4.36 13.01
CA LEU A 194 25.62 3.90 11.77
C LEU A 194 25.29 2.44 11.47
N PHE A 195 25.29 1.58 12.49
CA PHE A 195 24.95 0.18 12.33
C PHE A 195 23.48 0.00 11.90
N SER A 196 22.55 0.65 12.60
CA SER A 196 21.11 0.57 12.28
C SER A 196 20.83 1.10 10.87
N PHE A 197 21.48 2.20 10.48
CA PHE A 197 21.41 2.74 9.12
C PHE A 197 21.95 1.77 8.08
N ALA A 198 23.13 1.18 8.29
CA ALA A 198 23.72 0.24 7.34
C ALA A 198 22.83 -1.00 7.16
N THR A 199 22.34 -1.58 8.26
CA THR A 199 21.45 -2.74 8.21
C THR A 199 20.13 -2.42 7.53
N CYS A 200 19.49 -1.30 7.87
CA CYS A 200 18.20 -0.91 7.26
C CYS A 200 18.35 -0.49 5.80
N SER A 201 19.42 0.23 5.43
CA SER A 201 19.72 0.61 4.05
C SER A 201 20.00 -0.63 3.18
N PHE A 202 20.77 -1.59 3.70
CA PHE A 202 21.01 -2.85 3.02
C PHE A 202 19.72 -3.64 2.83
N TRP A 203 18.88 -3.72 3.87
CA TRP A 203 17.61 -4.41 3.83
C TRP A 203 16.61 -3.75 2.86
N ALA A 204 16.55 -2.42 2.85
CA ALA A 204 15.76 -1.64 1.91
C ALA A 204 16.19 -1.86 0.46
N CYS A 205 17.49 -1.80 0.18
CA CYS A 205 18.03 -2.08 -1.15
C CYS A 205 17.67 -3.50 -1.63
N ARG A 206 17.80 -4.51 -0.75
CA ARG A 206 17.42 -5.88 -1.10
C ARG A 206 15.92 -6.02 -1.38
N SER A 207 15.08 -5.32 -0.60
CA SER A 207 13.63 -5.26 -0.82
C SER A 207 13.30 -4.62 -2.18
N SER A 208 13.85 -3.44 -2.45
CA SER A 208 13.59 -2.68 -3.69
C SER A 208 14.04 -3.44 -4.94
N PHE A 209 15.20 -4.10 -4.89
CA PHE A 209 15.67 -4.90 -6.03
C PHE A 209 14.80 -6.12 -6.29
N LYS A 210 14.30 -6.78 -5.23
CA LYS A 210 13.42 -7.94 -5.37
C LYS A 210 12.01 -7.55 -5.85
N ALA A 211 11.45 -6.46 -5.34
CA ALA A 211 10.16 -5.94 -5.78
C ALA A 211 10.20 -5.46 -7.24
N THR A 212 11.33 -4.89 -7.66
CA THR A 212 11.49 -4.34 -9.00
C THR A 212 11.89 -5.40 -10.03
N ALA A 213 12.46 -6.54 -9.62
CA ALA A 213 13.03 -7.55 -10.53
C ALA A 213 13.99 -6.95 -11.59
N ALA A 214 14.52 -5.74 -11.35
CA ALA A 214 15.39 -5.01 -12.27
C ALA A 214 16.69 -5.79 -12.43
N SER A 215 16.99 -6.23 -13.64
CA SER A 215 18.24 -6.92 -13.96
C SER A 215 19.33 -5.93 -14.36
N GLY A 216 18.94 -4.76 -14.88
CA GLY A 216 19.86 -3.73 -15.40
C GLY A 216 20.58 -2.93 -14.32
N ARG A 217 21.87 -2.64 -14.54
CA ARG A 217 22.67 -1.78 -13.65
C ARG A 217 22.19 -0.32 -13.68
N THR A 218 21.66 0.13 -14.80
CA THR A 218 21.08 1.47 -15.01
C THR A 218 19.74 1.65 -14.29
N GLU A 219 18.94 0.59 -14.19
CA GLU A 219 17.61 0.60 -13.54
C GLU A 219 17.72 0.68 -12.01
N ARG A 220 18.76 0.06 -11.44
CA ARG A 220 18.99 -0.04 -9.98
C ARG A 220 19.58 1.23 -9.37
N PHE A 221 20.31 2.01 -10.15
CA PHE A 221 21.03 3.19 -9.67
C PHE A 221 20.13 4.26 -9.03
N PRO A 222 19.06 4.75 -9.68
CA PRO A 222 18.18 5.76 -9.08
C PRO A 222 17.44 5.21 -7.85
N LEU A 223 17.10 3.93 -7.84
CA LEU A 223 16.47 3.27 -6.69
C LEU A 223 17.38 3.29 -5.46
N LEU A 224 18.67 2.98 -5.65
CA LEU A 224 19.65 3.00 -4.58
C LEU A 224 19.92 4.43 -4.10
N LEU A 225 20.01 5.40 -5.02
CA LEU A 225 20.26 6.79 -4.69
C LEU A 225 19.13 7.37 -3.84
N LEU A 226 17.87 7.16 -4.21
CA LEU A 226 16.69 7.63 -3.46
C LEU A 226 16.56 6.94 -2.09
N GLN A 227 16.87 5.65 -2.00
CA GLN A 227 16.83 4.95 -0.72
C GLN A 227 17.94 5.43 0.22
N LEU A 228 19.12 5.68 -0.31
CA LEU A 228 20.26 6.18 0.44
C LEU A 228 20.02 7.61 0.93
N THR A 229 19.44 8.49 0.10
CA THR A 229 19.13 9.88 0.49
C THR A 229 18.09 9.94 1.60
N LEU A 230 17.03 9.12 1.54
CA LEU A 230 16.03 9.03 2.62
C LEU A 230 16.63 8.48 3.92
N GLY A 231 17.59 7.56 3.84
CA GLY A 231 18.25 7.04 5.03
C GLY A 231 19.22 8.05 5.62
N TRP A 232 19.91 8.79 4.75
CA TRP A 232 20.78 9.88 5.14
C TRP A 232 20.01 11.03 5.82
N ALA A 233 18.83 11.37 5.31
CA ALA A 233 17.95 12.36 5.94
C ALA A 233 17.64 11.98 7.40
N CYS A 234 17.43 10.70 7.68
CA CYS A 234 17.26 10.18 9.04
C CYS A 234 18.56 10.18 9.88
N MET A 235 19.74 10.13 9.26
CA MET A 235 21.03 10.20 9.97
C MET A 235 21.41 11.62 10.37
N VAL A 236 20.95 12.63 9.63
CA VAL A 236 21.27 14.03 9.92
C VAL A 236 20.30 14.66 10.93
N THR A 237 19.04 14.22 10.97
CA THR A 237 18.05 14.61 11.99
C THR A 237 18.21 13.79 13.24
#